data_AF-R6I6Z6-F1
#
_entry.id   AF-R6I6Z6-F1
#
_cell.length_a   1.000
_cell.length_b   1.000
_cell.length_c   1.000
_cell.angle_alpha   90.00
_cell.angle_beta   90.00
_cell.angle_gamma   90.00
#
_symmetry.space_group_name_H-M   'P 1'
#
loop_
_entity.id
_entity.type
_entity.pdbx_description
1 polymer ?
#
loop_
_entity_poly.entity_id
_entity_poly.type
_entity_poly.pdbx_seq_one_letter_code
_entity_poly.pdbx_strand_id
1 'polypeptide(L)'
;MENNILNKEKVAELMELLECKRYYSKCLKDVTELKEKMKYEATGIEMRFYYFGKGSRMGVDGRIDFHGDFSEGKLEVVNILSQHILSDMEADLELQIKRLESCLWDKFRYTEDAVPEKSVK
;
A
#
# COMPACT_ATOMS: atom_id res chain seq x y z
N MET A 1 17.81 -7.80 -32.75
CA MET A 1 16.83 -7.43 -31.72
C MET A 1 15.47 -7.87 -32.21
N GLU A 2 14.89 -8.91 -31.62
CA GLU A 2 13.52 -9.32 -31.95
C GLU A 2 12.58 -8.24 -31.41
N ASN A 3 11.82 -7.61 -32.32
CA ASN A 3 10.73 -6.73 -31.94
C ASN A 3 9.67 -7.58 -31.23
N ASN A 4 9.62 -7.48 -29.91
CA ASN A 4 8.66 -8.15 -29.07
C ASN A 4 7.30 -7.42 -29.23
N ILE A 5 6.63 -7.65 -30.37
CA ILE A 5 5.32 -7.04 -30.66
C ILE A 5 4.31 -7.68 -29.70
N LEU A 6 3.92 -6.92 -28.67
CA LEU A 6 2.86 -7.31 -27.75
C LEU A 6 1.54 -7.42 -28.51
N ASN A 7 0.83 -8.54 -28.35
CA ASN A 7 -0.55 -8.65 -28.82
C ASN A 7 -1.49 -7.86 -27.89
N LYS A 8 -2.74 -7.65 -28.31
CA LYS A 8 -3.72 -6.83 -27.56
C LYS A 8 -3.93 -7.30 -26.11
N GLU A 9 -3.96 -8.61 -25.89
CA GLU A 9 -4.13 -9.20 -24.55
C GLU A 9 -2.94 -8.92 -23.64
N LYS A 10 -1.71 -9.08 -24.16
CA LYS A 10 -0.49 -8.74 -23.42
C LYS A 10 -0.37 -7.25 -23.13
N VAL A 11 -0.88 -6.37 -23.99
CA VAL A 11 -0.95 -4.92 -23.72
C VAL A 11 -1.93 -4.63 -22.58
N ALA A 12 -3.10 -5.29 -22.56
CA ALA A 12 -4.06 -5.12 -21.49
C ALA A 12 -3.50 -5.59 -20.13
N GLU A 13 -2.91 -6.78 -20.09
CA GLU A 13 -2.25 -7.32 -18.88
C GLU A 13 -1.13 -6.40 -18.39
N LEU A 14 -0.30 -5.86 -19.29
CA LEU A 14 0.74 -4.89 -18.95
C LEU A 14 0.14 -3.63 -18.32
N MET A 15 -0.93 -3.07 -18.89
CA MET A 15 -1.58 -1.88 -18.37
C MET A 15 -2.17 -2.10 -16.98
N GLU A 16 -2.80 -3.25 -16.73
CA GLU A 16 -3.33 -3.62 -15.41
C GLU A 16 -2.22 -3.72 -14.36
N LEU A 17 -1.10 -4.37 -14.69
CA LEU A 17 0.04 -4.49 -13.78
C LEU A 17 0.69 -3.12 -13.46
N LEU A 18 0.76 -2.23 -14.46
CA LEU A 18 1.27 -0.87 -14.25
C LEU A 18 0.33 -0.01 -13.41
N GLU A 19 -0.99 -0.14 -13.61
CA GLU A 19 -1.98 0.54 -12.77
C GLU A 19 -1.92 0.03 -11.32
N CYS A 20 -1.78 -1.29 -11.15
CA CYS A 20 -1.59 -1.92 -9.85
C CYS A 20 -0.30 -1.43 -9.15
N LYS A 21 0.82 -1.35 -9.88
CA LYS A 21 2.07 -0.79 -9.36
C LYS A 21 1.88 0.65 -8.90
N ARG A 22 1.27 1.50 -9.73
CA ARG A 22 0.98 2.91 -9.40
C ARG A 22 0.11 3.04 -8.15
N TYR A 23 -0.90 2.20 -8.03
CA TYR A 23 -1.76 2.16 -6.86
C TYR A 23 -0.96 1.85 -5.59
N TYR A 24 -0.18 0.77 -5.57
CA TYR A 24 0.62 0.41 -4.39
C TYR A 24 1.70 1.44 -4.08
N SER A 25 2.35 2.03 -5.09
CA SER A 25 3.32 3.11 -4.88
C SER A 25 2.67 4.35 -4.26
N LYS A 26 1.44 4.69 -4.65
CA LYS A 26 0.68 5.76 -4.00
C LYS A 26 0.36 5.40 -2.55
N CYS A 27 -0.14 4.19 -2.29
CA CYS A 27 -0.42 3.74 -0.94
C CYS A 27 0.82 3.78 -0.04
N LEU A 28 1.98 3.34 -0.56
CA LEU A 28 3.24 3.38 0.18
C LEU A 28 3.58 4.82 0.57
N LYS A 29 3.49 5.75 -0.39
CA LYS A 29 3.70 7.18 -0.11
C LYS A 29 2.75 7.71 0.96
N ASP A 30 1.45 7.42 0.84
CA ASP A 30 0.44 7.89 1.79
C ASP A 30 0.69 7.33 3.21
N VAL A 31 1.09 6.06 3.32
CA VAL A 31 1.45 5.42 4.61
C VAL A 31 2.72 6.03 5.21
N THR A 32 3.77 6.24 4.41
CA THR A 32 5.01 6.87 4.86
C THR A 32 4.77 8.30 5.34
N GLU A 33 3.99 9.10 4.60
CA GLU A 33 3.62 10.45 5.02
C GLU A 33 2.81 10.45 6.32
N LEU A 34 1.86 9.52 6.47
CA LEU A 34 1.08 9.37 7.69
C LEU A 34 1.97 9.04 8.89
N LYS A 35 2.90 8.09 8.72
CA LYS A 35 3.85 7.65 9.75
C LYS A 35 4.72 8.81 10.26
N GLU A 36 5.25 9.61 9.33
CA GLU A 36 6.07 10.78 9.66
C GLU A 36 5.24 11.86 10.38
N LYS A 37 4.03 12.16 9.90
CA LYS A 37 3.11 13.11 10.57
C LYS A 37 2.75 12.65 11.98
N MET A 38 2.49 11.36 12.16
CA MET A 38 2.22 10.80 13.49
C MET A 38 3.40 10.93 14.45
N LYS A 39 4.63 10.94 13.93
CA LYS A 39 5.85 11.04 14.75
C LYS A 39 6.15 12.47 15.21
N TYR A 40 5.87 13.48 14.38
CA TYR A 40 6.31 14.86 14.65
C TYR A 40 5.19 15.89 14.81
N GLU A 41 4.01 15.64 14.25
CA GLU A 41 2.94 16.63 14.16
C GLU A 41 1.68 16.24 14.95
N ALA A 42 1.51 14.97 15.31
CA ALA A 42 0.31 14.51 15.97
C ALA A 42 0.22 14.96 17.44
N THR A 43 -0.96 15.46 17.81
CA THR A 43 -1.32 15.84 19.18
C THR A 43 -2.13 14.76 19.92
N GLY A 44 -2.68 13.80 19.18
CA GLY A 44 -3.31 12.57 19.70
C GLY A 44 -3.38 11.47 18.62
N ILE A 45 -3.52 10.21 19.05
CA ILE A 45 -3.83 9.06 18.18
C ILE A 45 -5.14 8.43 18.64
N GLU A 46 -6.00 8.12 17.67
CA GLU A 46 -7.15 7.27 17.85
C GLU A 46 -6.99 5.99 17.02
N MET A 47 -7.16 4.83 17.64
CA MET A 47 -7.23 3.54 16.95
C MET A 47 -8.58 2.89 17.17
N ARG A 48 -9.19 2.41 16.09
CA ARG A 48 -10.48 1.73 16.12
C ARG A 48 -10.34 0.34 15.49
N PHE A 49 -10.63 -0.70 16.26
CA PHE A 49 -10.67 -2.07 15.77
C PHE A 49 -12.12 -2.52 15.62
N TYR A 50 -12.43 -3.08 14.46
CA TYR A 50 -13.71 -3.70 14.16
C TYR A 50 -13.49 -5.19 13.92
N TYR A 51 -14.35 -6.03 14.47
CA TYR A 51 -14.41 -7.43 14.10
C TYR A 51 -15.84 -7.85 13.79
N PHE A 52 -15.98 -8.72 12.79
CA PHE A 52 -17.27 -9.26 12.39
C PHE A 52 -17.29 -10.76 12.69
N GLY A 53 -18.28 -11.22 13.47
CA GLY A 53 -18.45 -12.63 13.78
C GLY A 53 -18.69 -13.48 12.52
N LYS A 54 -18.02 -14.63 12.42
CA LYS A 54 -18.32 -15.60 11.35
C LYS A 54 -19.74 -16.15 11.53
N GLY A 55 -20.61 -15.91 10.54
CA GLY A 55 -21.92 -16.57 10.43
C GLY A 55 -23.14 -15.75 10.86
N SER A 56 -22.97 -14.54 11.38
CA SER A 56 -24.09 -13.68 11.73
C SER A 56 -24.37 -12.67 10.60
N ARG A 57 -25.50 -12.85 9.88
CA ARG A 57 -26.04 -11.81 8.97
C ARG A 57 -26.46 -10.52 9.71
N MET A 58 -26.40 -10.51 11.04
CA MET A 58 -26.48 -9.32 11.90
C MET A 58 -25.14 -9.20 12.62
N GLY A 59 -24.43 -8.09 12.45
CA GLY A 59 -23.12 -7.88 13.05
C GLY A 59 -23.20 -7.89 14.58
N VAL A 60 -22.48 -8.81 15.23
CA VAL A 60 -22.04 -8.57 16.60
C VAL A 60 -20.91 -7.56 16.47
N ASP A 61 -21.29 -6.28 16.48
CA ASP A 61 -20.37 -5.17 16.25
C ASP A 61 -19.61 -4.90 17.54
N GLY A 62 -18.47 -5.58 17.71
CA GLY A 62 -17.54 -5.31 18.78
C GLY A 62 -16.54 -4.26 18.31
N ARG A 63 -16.59 -3.09 18.93
CA ARG A 63 -15.65 -1.99 18.71
C ARG A 63 -14.74 -1.86 19.92
N ILE A 64 -13.43 -1.84 19.67
CA ILE A 64 -12.45 -1.48 20.68
C ILE A 64 -11.78 -0.19 20.22
N ASP A 65 -11.86 0.82 21.08
CA ASP A 65 -11.27 2.14 20.86
C ASP A 65 -10.10 2.38 21.81
N PHE A 66 -9.00 2.87 21.24
CA PHE A 66 -7.88 3.39 22.01
C PHE A 66 -7.69 4.87 21.66
N HIS A 67 -7.57 5.69 22.70
CA HIS A 67 -7.26 7.11 22.59
C HIS A 67 -6.03 7.41 23.42
N GLY A 68 -5.07 8.13 22.85
CA GLY A 68 -3.90 8.60 23.57
C GLY A 68 -3.51 9.99 23.12
N ASP A 69 -3.45 10.92 24.08
CA ASP A 69 -2.90 12.25 23.88
C ASP A 69 -1.38 12.24 24.10
N PHE A 70 -0.65 13.05 23.32
CA PHE A 70 0.81 13.10 23.37
C PHE A 70 1.38 14.00 24.49
N SER A 71 0.52 14.54 25.37
CA SER A 71 0.88 15.65 26.28
C SER A 71 1.53 15.24 27.62
N GLU A 72 1.48 13.98 28.05
CA GLU A 72 1.90 13.60 29.42
C GLU A 72 2.61 12.24 29.56
N GLY A 73 3.55 11.88 28.68
CA GLY A 73 4.44 10.71 28.92
C GLY A 73 3.74 9.34 29.07
N LYS A 74 2.41 9.25 28.92
CA LYS A 74 1.57 8.03 28.86
C LYS A 74 1.57 7.39 27.47
N LEU A 75 2.64 7.64 26.72
CA LEU A 75 2.65 7.77 25.27
C LEU A 75 3.37 6.59 24.58
N GLU A 76 3.57 5.48 25.27
CA GLU A 76 4.28 4.37 24.64
C GLU A 76 3.34 3.47 23.84
N VAL A 77 2.34 2.86 24.45
CA VAL A 77 1.70 1.69 23.80
C VAL A 77 0.93 2.05 22.52
N VAL A 78 0.06 3.07 22.52
CA VAL A 78 -0.74 3.42 21.34
C VAL A 78 0.15 3.96 20.21
N ASN A 79 1.15 4.79 20.53
CA ASN A 79 2.09 5.30 19.54
C ASN A 79 2.99 4.18 18.99
N ILE A 80 3.59 3.35 19.85
CA ILE A 80 4.40 2.18 19.44
C ILE A 80 3.58 1.25 18.54
N LEU A 81 2.35 0.90 18.95
CA LEU A 81 1.47 0.06 18.14
C LEU A 81 1.18 0.70 16.78
N SER A 82 0.93 2.01 16.72
CA SER A 82 0.63 2.69 15.45
C SER A 82 1.83 2.67 14.51
N GLN A 83 3.00 2.98 15.05
CA GLN A 83 4.25 3.00 14.30
C GLN A 83 4.62 1.60 13.81
N HIS A 84 4.33 0.57 14.61
CA HIS A 84 4.55 -0.82 14.22
C HIS A 84 3.60 -1.23 13.08
N ILE A 85 2.29 -0.98 13.23
CA ILE A 85 1.29 -1.27 12.17
C ILE A 85 1.66 -0.56 10.87
N LEU A 86 2.00 0.73 10.92
CA LEU A 86 2.39 1.47 9.72
C LEU A 86 3.68 0.94 9.10
N SER A 87 4.66 0.54 9.91
CA SER A 87 5.91 -0.07 9.39
C SER A 87 5.65 -1.42 8.72
N ASP A 88 4.78 -2.24 9.28
CA ASP A 88 4.39 -3.53 8.68
C ASP A 88 3.66 -3.30 7.35
N MET A 89 2.76 -2.31 7.29
CA MET A 89 2.08 -1.90 6.05
C MET A 89 3.07 -1.41 4.99
N GLU A 90 4.08 -0.60 5.36
CA GLU A 90 5.14 -0.17 4.43
C GLU A 90 5.89 -1.38 3.87
N ALA A 91 6.34 -2.29 4.73
CA ALA A 91 7.10 -3.48 4.32
C ALA A 91 6.29 -4.39 3.38
N ASP A 92 5.00 -4.58 3.67
CA ASP A 92 4.10 -5.33 2.80
C ASP A 92 3.92 -4.64 1.44
N LEU A 93 3.70 -3.32 1.42
CA LEU A 93 3.56 -2.55 0.18
C LEU A 93 4.83 -2.59 -0.66
N GLU A 94 6.01 -2.42 -0.05
CA GLU A 94 7.31 -2.57 -0.72
C GLU A 94 7.47 -3.97 -1.33
N LEU A 95 7.08 -5.01 -0.60
CA LEU A 95 7.13 -6.38 -1.10
C LEU A 95 6.20 -6.60 -2.30
N GLN A 96 4.98 -6.05 -2.27
CA GLN A 96 4.06 -6.14 -3.41
C GLN A 96 4.61 -5.39 -4.62
N ILE A 97 5.18 -4.19 -4.44
CA ILE A 97 5.80 -3.42 -5.52
C ILE A 97 6.96 -4.21 -6.14
N LYS A 98 7.86 -4.77 -5.32
CA LYS A 98 8.99 -5.61 -5.80
C LYS A 98 8.50 -6.82 -6.59
N ARG A 99 7.44 -7.49 -6.14
CA ARG A 99 6.82 -8.62 -6.86
C ARG A 99 6.25 -8.18 -8.21
N LEU A 100 5.59 -7.03 -8.28
CA LEU A 100 5.08 -6.46 -9.52
C LEU A 100 6.21 -6.09 -10.48
N GLU A 101 7.29 -5.48 -9.98
CA GLU A 101 8.47 -5.15 -10.78
C GLU A 101 9.13 -6.39 -11.36
N SER A 102 9.29 -7.46 -10.56
CA SER A 102 9.78 -8.75 -11.07
C SER A 102 8.86 -9.31 -12.15
N CYS A 103 7.54 -9.29 -11.92
CA CYS A 103 6.55 -9.77 -12.89
C CYS A 103 6.62 -8.99 -14.22
N LEU A 104 6.71 -7.65 -14.13
CA LEU A 104 6.85 -6.74 -15.27
C LEU A 104 8.13 -7.03 -16.06
N TRP A 105 9.25 -7.25 -15.37
CA TRP A 105 10.51 -7.59 -16.00
C TRP A 105 10.50 -9.00 -16.64
N ASP A 106 9.98 -9.99 -15.94
CA ASP A 106 10.00 -11.38 -16.38
C ASP A 106 9.08 -11.62 -17.58
N LYS A 107 7.90 -11.00 -17.59
CA LYS A 107 6.90 -11.17 -18.65
C LYS A 107 7.09 -10.21 -19.82
N PHE A 108 7.44 -8.95 -19.55
CA PHE A 108 7.42 -7.88 -20.55
C PHE A 108 8.79 -7.28 -20.83
N ARG A 109 9.82 -7.64 -20.06
CA ARG A 109 11.12 -6.93 -20.04
C ARG A 109 10.94 -5.42 -19.81
N TYR A 110 9.88 -5.07 -19.08
CA TYR A 110 9.53 -3.68 -18.82
C TYR A 110 10.46 -3.10 -17.75
N THR A 111 11.01 -1.92 -18.05
CA THR A 111 11.72 -1.05 -17.10
C THR A 111 11.08 0.33 -17.17
N GLU A 112 11.22 1.15 -16.12
CA GLU A 112 10.61 2.49 -16.10
C GLU A 112 11.14 3.39 -17.23
N ASP A 113 12.38 3.16 -17.68
CA ASP A 113 13.00 3.84 -18.83
C ASP A 113 12.42 3.39 -20.19
N ALA A 114 11.77 2.23 -20.22
CA ALA A 114 11.07 1.71 -21.40
C ALA A 114 9.65 2.27 -21.44
N VAL A 115 9.50 3.59 -21.53
CA VAL A 115 8.25 4.19 -21.98
C VAL A 115 8.07 3.74 -23.42
N PRO A 116 7.03 2.96 -23.78
CA PRO A 116 6.76 2.69 -25.17
C PRO A 116 6.37 4.04 -25.76
N GLU A 117 7.24 4.62 -26.61
CA GLU A 117 6.80 5.67 -27.51
C GLU A 117 5.53 5.14 -28.17
N LYS A 118 4.42 5.85 -27.96
CA LYS A 118 3.16 5.54 -28.65
C LYS A 118 3.50 5.49 -30.13
N SER A 119 3.55 4.29 -30.69
CA SER A 119 3.57 4.10 -32.13
C SER A 119 2.15 4.41 -32.60
N VAL A 120 1.88 5.71 -32.74
CA VAL A 120 0.76 6.22 -33.50
C VAL A 120 1.07 5.84 -34.95
N LYS A 121 0.40 4.78 -35.42
CA LYS A 121 0.17 4.59 -36.85
C LYS A 121 -1.00 5.43 -37.28
#